data_AF-A0A2M7RL99-F1
#
_entry.id   AF-A0A2M7RL99-F1
#
_cell.length_a   1.000
_cell.length_b   1.000
_cell.length_c   1.000
_cell.angle_alpha   90.00
_cell.angle_beta   90.00
_cell.angle_gamma   90.00
#
_symmetry.space_group_name_H-M   'P 1'
#
loop_
_entity.id
_entity.type
_entity.pdbx_description
1 polymer ?
#
loop_
_entity_poly.entity_id
_entity_poly.type
_entity_poly.pdbx_seq_one_letter_code
_entity_poly.pdbx_strand_id
1 'polypeptide(L)'
;MGNLNKNYIGLTKELSLTYFKLKYQGSFLGYFWSLVKPLMTFIVLLFVFTKVFKVGGSVEHYPVYLLLGIILWGFFQEMTVISLGAIVENSDLIRKVYFPRIVLVIARGITSLMTFVLNFAVVLIFIFVAGIHLQLPSVLVILLFLELFVLSTGVGLILSSLFVRFRDVAHIWEVFMMAAFYATPILYPLSLVPERFAK
;
A
#
# COMPACT_ATOMS: atom_id res chain seq x y z
N MET A 1 -33.20 -4.85 -15.71
CA MET A 1 -31.83 -4.28 -15.59
C MET A 1 -31.12 -4.57 -14.26
N GLY A 2 -31.70 -5.31 -13.29
CA GLY A 2 -31.10 -5.54 -11.96
C GLY A 2 -30.08 -6.68 -11.80
N ASN A 3 -29.80 -7.48 -12.85
CA ASN A 3 -28.93 -8.67 -12.75
C ASN A 3 -27.50 -8.48 -13.28
N LEU A 4 -27.21 -7.44 -14.07
CA LEU A 4 -25.86 -7.24 -14.62
C LEU A 4 -24.87 -6.68 -13.59
N ASN A 5 -25.32 -5.78 -12.70
CA ASN A 5 -24.44 -5.13 -11.73
C ASN A 5 -24.05 -6.05 -10.56
N LYS A 6 -24.91 -7.00 -10.19
CA LYS A 6 -24.58 -8.04 -9.20
C LYS A 6 -23.45 -8.97 -9.66
N ASN A 7 -23.31 -9.17 -10.97
CA ASN A 7 -22.26 -10.04 -11.52
C ASN A 7 -20.86 -9.40 -11.44
N TYR A 8 -20.72 -8.09 -11.58
CA TYR A 8 -19.40 -7.44 -11.53
C TYR A 8 -18.83 -7.35 -10.12
N ILE A 9 -19.67 -7.13 -9.10
CA ILE A 9 -19.22 -7.16 -7.70
C ILE A 9 -18.74 -8.57 -7.33
N GLY A 10 -19.50 -9.60 -7.73
CA GLY A 10 -19.12 -10.99 -7.56
C GLY A 10 -17.79 -11.30 -8.25
N LEU A 11 -17.65 -10.92 -9.52
CA LEU A 11 -16.41 -11.08 -10.28
C LEU A 11 -15.23 -10.37 -9.62
N THR A 12 -15.41 -9.12 -9.18
CA THR A 12 -14.36 -8.35 -8.49
C THR A 12 -13.90 -9.10 -7.24
N LYS A 13 -14.83 -9.61 -6.43
CA LYS A 13 -14.52 -10.38 -5.23
C LYS A 13 -13.75 -11.66 -5.56
N GLU A 14 -14.21 -12.45 -6.53
CA GLU A 14 -13.54 -13.69 -6.94
C GLU A 14 -12.14 -13.45 -7.50
N LEU A 15 -11.96 -12.41 -8.32
CA LEU A 15 -10.64 -12.01 -8.82
C LEU A 15 -9.73 -11.56 -7.67
N SER A 16 -10.23 -10.77 -6.73
CA SER A 16 -9.46 -10.29 -5.58
C SER A 16 -8.94 -11.44 -4.72
N LEU A 17 -9.81 -12.42 -4.45
CA LEU A 17 -9.47 -13.63 -3.69
C LEU A 17 -8.47 -14.50 -4.44
N THR A 18 -8.68 -14.67 -5.75
CA THR A 18 -7.76 -15.39 -6.63
C THR A 18 -6.38 -14.76 -6.61
N TYR A 19 -6.27 -13.44 -6.85
CA TYR A 19 -5.00 -12.72 -6.83
C TYR A 19 -4.31 -12.81 -5.46
N PHE A 20 -5.06 -12.72 -4.37
CA PHE A 20 -4.50 -12.87 -3.02
C PHE A 20 -3.91 -14.27 -2.81
N LYS A 21 -4.60 -15.33 -3.24
CA LYS A 21 -4.08 -16.71 -3.18
C LYS A 21 -2.85 -16.90 -4.07
N LEU A 22 -2.90 -16.42 -5.30
CA LEU A 22 -1.80 -16.52 -6.26
C LEU A 22 -0.53 -15.81 -5.76
N LYS A 23 -0.67 -14.65 -5.10
CA LYS A 23 0.47 -13.88 -4.54
C LYS A 23 1.35 -14.71 -3.60
N TYR A 24 0.77 -15.68 -2.89
CA TYR A 24 1.49 -16.50 -1.91
C TYR A 24 1.53 -18.00 -2.29
N GLN A 25 1.07 -18.34 -3.49
CA GLN A 25 1.07 -19.73 -3.97
C GLN A 25 2.50 -20.24 -4.14
N GLY A 26 2.77 -21.46 -3.69
CA GLY A 26 4.08 -22.12 -3.85
C GLY A 26 5.18 -21.57 -2.93
N SER A 27 4.86 -20.66 -2.00
CA SER A 27 5.81 -20.15 -1.02
C SER A 27 5.77 -20.95 0.28
N PHE A 28 6.94 -21.32 0.80
CA PHE A 28 7.07 -22.06 2.07
C PHE A 28 6.44 -21.32 3.26
N LEU A 29 6.65 -20.01 3.39
CA LEU A 29 6.04 -19.20 4.45
C LEU A 29 4.65 -18.65 4.07
N GLY A 30 4.25 -18.75 2.80
CA GLY A 30 2.92 -18.35 2.33
C GLY A 30 2.55 -16.92 2.73
N TYR A 31 1.35 -16.76 3.32
CA TYR A 31 0.79 -15.48 3.76
C TYR A 31 1.65 -14.75 4.80
N PHE A 32 2.51 -15.46 5.54
CA PHE A 32 3.36 -14.85 6.58
C PHE A 32 4.34 -13.83 6.01
N TRP A 33 4.73 -13.97 4.73
CA TRP A 33 5.55 -12.97 4.03
C TRP A 33 4.92 -11.58 3.95
N SER A 34 3.59 -11.50 3.99
CA SER A 34 2.87 -10.22 4.02
C SER A 34 3.22 -9.37 5.24
N LEU A 35 3.62 -10.01 6.35
CA LEU A 35 3.99 -9.36 7.62
C LEU A 35 5.51 -9.29 7.79
N VAL A 36 6.23 -10.35 7.42
CA VAL A 36 7.69 -10.43 7.61
C VAL A 36 8.41 -9.31 6.88
N LYS A 37 8.06 -9.05 5.61
CA LYS A 37 8.79 -8.06 4.81
C LYS A 37 8.67 -6.63 5.37
N PRO A 38 7.47 -6.12 5.69
CA PRO A 38 7.32 -4.81 6.34
C PRO A 38 8.00 -4.74 7.71
N LEU A 39 7.90 -5.79 8.52
CA LEU A 39 8.53 -5.83 9.84
C LEU A 39 10.06 -5.85 9.79
N MET A 40 10.64 -6.60 8.86
CA MET A 40 12.10 -6.58 8.65
C MET A 40 12.57 -5.20 8.18
N THR A 41 11.82 -4.59 7.27
CA THR A 41 12.09 -3.21 6.81
C THR A 41 12.04 -2.24 7.97
N PHE A 42 11.01 -2.35 8.82
CA PHE A 42 10.87 -1.57 10.04
C PHE A 42 12.04 -1.76 11.01
N ILE A 43 12.46 -3.01 11.29
CA ILE A 43 13.58 -3.28 12.20
C ILE A 43 14.88 -2.63 11.70
N VAL A 44 15.18 -2.79 10.41
CA VAL A 44 16.38 -2.21 9.79
C VAL A 44 16.34 -0.69 9.87
N LEU A 45 15.23 -0.07 9.46
CA LEU A 45 15.10 1.39 9.46
C LEU A 45 15.07 1.97 10.88
N LEU A 46 14.39 1.30 11.81
CA LEU A 46 14.38 1.69 13.22
C LEU A 46 15.80 1.68 13.77
N PHE A 47 16.57 0.62 13.54
CA PHE A 47 17.95 0.54 13.98
C PHE A 47 18.80 1.68 13.40
N VAL A 48 18.74 1.90 12.08
CA VAL A 48 19.53 2.94 11.41
C VAL A 48 19.17 4.33 11.96
N PHE A 49 17.89 4.69 12.02
CA PHE A 49 17.48 6.05 12.40
C PHE A 49 17.59 6.32 13.90
N THR A 50 17.46 5.30 14.75
CA THR A 50 17.61 5.48 16.20
C THR A 50 19.06 5.33 16.69
N LYS A 51 19.83 4.39 16.15
CA LYS A 51 21.21 4.10 16.62
C LYS A 51 22.27 4.87 15.84
N VAL A 52 22.12 5.02 14.52
CA VAL A 52 23.12 5.72 13.68
C VAL A 52 22.84 7.21 13.67
N PHE A 53 21.63 7.61 13.30
CA PHE A 53 21.26 9.03 13.17
C PHE A 53 20.71 9.66 14.46
N LYS A 54 20.42 8.87 15.49
CA LYS A 54 19.93 9.34 16.81
C LYS A 54 18.67 10.24 16.73
N VAL A 55 17.83 10.03 15.71
CA VAL A 55 16.59 10.80 15.48
C VAL A 55 15.52 10.49 16.54
N GLY A 56 15.61 9.35 17.22
CA GLY A 56 14.59 8.85 18.15
C GLY A 56 14.35 9.70 19.41
N GLY A 57 15.16 10.73 19.69
CA GLY A 57 14.98 11.59 20.87
C GLY A 57 13.95 12.71 20.70
N SER A 58 13.64 13.11 19.47
CA SER A 58 12.78 14.27 19.18
C SER A 58 11.34 13.91 18.78
N VAL A 59 11.03 12.63 18.61
CA VAL A 59 9.70 12.16 18.19
C VAL A 59 9.16 11.19 19.24
N GLU A 60 8.07 11.58 19.88
CA GLU A 60 7.36 10.73 20.82
C GLU A 60 6.83 9.47 20.11
N HIS A 61 7.01 8.30 20.72
CA HIS A 61 6.64 7.01 20.13
C HIS A 61 7.16 6.79 18.69
N TYR A 62 8.40 7.22 18.40
CA TYR A 62 9.05 7.06 17.08
C TYR A 62 8.89 5.67 16.42
N PRO A 63 9.01 4.53 17.15
CA PRO A 63 8.79 3.22 16.54
C PRO A 63 7.39 3.04 15.94
N VAL A 64 6.35 3.54 16.63
CA VAL A 64 4.96 3.45 16.15
C VAL A 64 4.77 4.36 14.94
N TYR A 65 5.30 5.58 15.01
CA TYR A 65 5.30 6.54 13.91
C TYR A 65 5.94 5.96 12.64
N LEU A 66 7.15 5.40 12.76
CA LEU A 66 7.89 4.80 11.64
C LEU A 66 7.14 3.60 11.06
N LEU A 67 6.65 2.70 11.92
CA LEU A 67 5.92 1.50 11.48
C LEU A 67 4.63 1.88 10.72
N LEU A 68 3.87 2.84 11.23
CA LEU A 68 2.67 3.34 10.57
C LEU A 68 3.00 3.92 9.19
N GLY A 69 4.04 4.77 9.10
CA GLY A 69 4.47 5.35 7.83
C GLY A 69 4.90 4.30 6.81
N ILE A 70 5.67 3.29 7.23
CA ILE A 70 6.08 2.17 6.37
C ILE A 70 4.87 1.40 5.84
N ILE A 71 3.85 1.16 6.68
CA ILE A 71 2.68 0.37 6.29
C ILE A 71 1.75 1.16 5.36
N LEU A 72 1.53 2.46 5.61
CA LEU A 72 0.74 3.31 4.72
C LEU A 72 1.41 3.49 3.37
N TRP A 73 2.71 3.77 3.37
CA TRP A 73 3.50 3.86 2.14
C TRP A 73 3.50 2.53 1.38
N GLY A 74 3.72 1.43 2.10
CA GLY A 74 3.73 0.08 1.55
C GLY A 74 2.40 -0.26 0.87
N PHE A 75 1.26 0.15 1.43
CA PHE A 75 -0.04 -0.02 0.78
C PHE A 75 -0.16 0.77 -0.52
N PHE A 76 0.17 2.06 -0.51
CA PHE A 76 0.14 2.89 -1.72
C PHE A 76 1.06 2.34 -2.82
N GLN A 77 2.29 1.97 -2.44
CA GLN A 77 3.27 1.36 -3.35
C GLN A 77 2.79 0.03 -3.90
N GLU A 78 2.31 -0.87 -3.04
CA GLU A 78 1.82 -2.17 -3.49
C GLU A 78 0.65 -1.98 -4.45
N MET A 79 -0.38 -1.24 -4.05
CA MET A 79 -1.59 -1.02 -4.85
C MET A 79 -1.28 -0.45 -6.23
N THR A 80 -0.46 0.60 -6.31
CA THR A 80 -0.13 1.23 -7.59
C THR A 80 0.71 0.33 -8.50
N VAL A 81 1.67 -0.41 -7.93
CA VAL A 81 2.52 -1.35 -8.69
C VAL A 81 1.72 -2.53 -9.25
N ILE A 82 0.87 -3.17 -8.44
CA ILE A 82 0.06 -4.31 -8.95
C ILE A 82 -1.05 -3.85 -9.91
N SER A 83 -1.51 -2.60 -9.77
CA SER A 83 -2.51 -2.02 -10.67
C SER A 83 -1.93 -1.63 -12.03
N LEU A 84 -0.66 -1.23 -12.08
CA LEU A 84 0.06 -0.89 -13.31
C LEU A 84 -0.01 -2.04 -14.33
N GLY A 85 0.19 -3.28 -13.88
CA GLY A 85 0.08 -4.48 -14.71
C GLY A 85 -1.35 -4.98 -14.97
N ALA A 86 -2.38 -4.42 -14.33
CA ALA A 86 -3.70 -5.05 -14.22
C ALA A 86 -4.36 -5.36 -15.57
N ILE A 87 -4.25 -4.48 -16.56
CA ILE A 87 -4.87 -4.71 -17.88
C ILE A 87 -4.04 -5.67 -18.72
N VAL A 88 -2.71 -5.49 -18.75
CA VAL A 88 -1.80 -6.27 -19.59
C VAL A 88 -1.75 -7.72 -19.14
N GLU A 89 -1.64 -7.98 -17.83
CA GLU A 89 -1.58 -9.32 -17.26
C GLU A 89 -2.88 -10.11 -17.41
N ASN A 90 -4.00 -9.43 -17.59
CA ASN A 90 -5.32 -10.05 -17.73
C ASN A 90 -5.85 -9.97 -19.18
N SER A 91 -4.98 -9.78 -20.17
CA SER A 91 -5.37 -9.62 -21.58
C SER A 91 -6.20 -10.80 -22.11
N ASP A 92 -5.86 -12.02 -21.70
CA ASP A 92 -6.57 -13.23 -22.14
C ASP A 92 -7.98 -13.32 -21.57
N LEU A 93 -8.16 -12.88 -20.32
CA LEU A 93 -9.47 -12.81 -19.68
C LEU A 93 -10.36 -11.77 -20.37
N ILE A 94 -9.80 -10.59 -20.66
CA ILE A 94 -10.50 -9.48 -21.35
C ILE A 94 -10.93 -9.90 -22.77
N ARG A 95 -10.14 -10.73 -23.46
CA ARG A 95 -10.47 -11.24 -24.80
C ARG A 95 -11.58 -12.29 -24.80
N LYS A 96 -11.75 -13.03 -23.69
CA LYS A 96 -12.72 -14.13 -23.58
C LYS A 96 -14.06 -13.69 -23.00
N VAL A 97 -14.07 -12.70 -22.11
CA VAL A 97 -15.26 -12.26 -21.39
C VAL A 97 -15.34 -10.74 -21.39
N TYR A 98 -16.50 -10.19 -21.72
CA TYR A 98 -16.73 -8.74 -21.68
C TYR A 98 -17.04 -8.26 -20.25
N PHE A 99 -16.22 -7.34 -19.74
CA PHE A 99 -16.47 -6.60 -18.50
C PHE A 99 -15.67 -5.28 -18.46
N PRO A 100 -16.07 -4.29 -17.64
CA PRO A 100 -15.33 -3.05 -17.49
C PRO A 100 -13.93 -3.27 -16.90
N ARG A 101 -12.89 -2.69 -17.52
CA ARG A 101 -11.47 -2.88 -17.13
C ARG A 101 -11.15 -2.37 -15.72
N ILE A 102 -11.91 -1.38 -15.24
CA ILE A 102 -11.83 -0.86 -13.87
C ILE A 102 -12.00 -1.96 -12.81
N VAL A 103 -12.75 -3.03 -13.13
CA VAL A 103 -12.92 -4.19 -12.24
C VAL A 103 -11.58 -4.83 -11.89
N LEU A 104 -10.63 -4.87 -12.83
CA LEU A 104 -9.30 -5.46 -12.58
C LEU A 104 -8.51 -4.61 -11.59
N VAL A 105 -8.53 -3.29 -11.76
CA VAL A 105 -7.80 -2.37 -10.87
C VAL A 105 -8.43 -2.38 -9.48
N ILE A 106 -9.77 -2.37 -9.37
CA ILE A 106 -10.45 -2.48 -8.07
C ILE A 106 -10.15 -3.84 -7.42
N ALA A 107 -10.14 -4.94 -8.18
CA ALA A 107 -9.82 -6.25 -7.63
C ALA A 107 -8.39 -6.31 -7.08
N ARG A 108 -7.42 -5.73 -7.79
CA ARG A 108 -6.05 -5.55 -7.29
C ARG A 108 -6.02 -4.69 -6.02
N GLY A 109 -6.80 -3.61 -5.97
CA GLY A 109 -6.94 -2.76 -4.78
C GLY A 109 -7.47 -3.48 -3.57
N ILE A 110 -8.48 -4.33 -3.73
CA ILE A 110 -8.99 -5.16 -2.64
C ILE A 110 -7.92 -6.16 -2.18
N THR A 111 -7.17 -6.78 -3.10
CA THR A 111 -6.04 -7.67 -2.74
C THR A 111 -4.97 -6.94 -1.92
N SER A 112 -4.61 -5.71 -2.29
CA SER A 112 -3.67 -4.89 -1.52
C SER A 112 -4.26 -4.49 -0.16
N LEU A 113 -5.55 -4.14 -0.12
CA LEU A 113 -6.26 -3.81 1.11
C LEU A 113 -6.28 -4.98 2.11
N MET A 114 -6.42 -6.22 1.63
CA MET A 114 -6.30 -7.41 2.48
C MET A 114 -4.91 -7.50 3.14
N THR A 115 -3.85 -7.23 2.38
CA THR A 115 -2.47 -7.19 2.91
C THR A 115 -2.29 -6.02 3.90
N PHE A 116 -2.87 -4.86 3.60
CA PHE A 116 -2.82 -3.70 4.47
C PHE A 116 -3.53 -3.95 5.80
N VAL A 117 -4.72 -4.54 5.80
CA VAL A 117 -5.46 -4.85 7.04
C VAL A 117 -4.63 -5.78 7.95
N LEU A 118 -3.96 -6.78 7.39
CA LEU A 118 -3.07 -7.66 8.16
C LEU A 118 -1.90 -6.88 8.79
N ASN A 119 -1.26 -6.00 8.00
CA ASN A 119 -0.15 -5.18 8.50
C ASN A 119 -0.62 -4.14 9.52
N PHE A 120 -1.78 -3.52 9.29
CA PHE A 120 -2.34 -2.51 10.17
C PHE A 120 -2.73 -3.11 11.54
N ALA A 121 -3.18 -4.37 11.58
CA ALA A 121 -3.37 -5.08 12.85
C ALA A 121 -2.08 -5.11 13.69
N VAL A 122 -0.92 -5.23 13.05
CA VAL A 122 0.38 -5.18 13.76
C VAL A 122 0.67 -3.77 14.30
N VAL A 123 0.31 -2.71 13.57
CA VAL A 123 0.38 -1.34 14.09
C VAL A 123 -0.46 -1.17 15.35
N LEU A 124 -1.69 -1.69 15.34
CA LEU A 124 -2.59 -1.61 16.50
C LEU A 124 -1.95 -2.29 17.72
N ILE A 125 -1.35 -3.47 17.55
CA ILE A 125 -0.62 -4.15 18.63
C ILE A 125 0.49 -3.25 19.20
N PHE A 126 1.27 -2.59 18.34
CA PHE A 126 2.32 -1.67 18.77
C PHE A 126 1.77 -0.44 19.52
N ILE A 127 0.65 0.11 19.08
CA ILE A 127 -0.04 1.22 19.78
C ILE A 127 -0.45 0.79 21.19
N PHE A 128 -1.06 -0.40 21.32
CA PHE A 128 -1.48 -0.93 22.63
C PHE A 128 -0.29 -1.20 23.56
N VAL A 129 0.77 -1.84 23.06
CA VAL A 129 1.98 -2.14 23.86
C VAL A 129 2.72 -0.86 24.27
N ALA A 130 2.69 0.18 23.41
CA ALA A 130 3.27 1.48 23.72
C ALA A 130 2.44 2.31 24.71
N GLY A 131 1.25 1.85 25.12
CA GLY A 131 0.36 2.56 26.04
C GLY A 131 -0.29 3.81 25.44
N ILE A 132 -0.35 3.91 24.11
CA ILE A 132 -0.91 5.09 23.42
C ILE A 132 -2.44 5.02 23.49
N HIS A 133 -3.07 6.02 24.10
CA HIS A 133 -4.52 6.12 24.17
C HIS A 133 -5.09 6.71 22.88
N LEU A 134 -5.96 5.95 22.20
CA LEU A 134 -6.68 6.42 21.03
C LEU A 134 -7.73 7.46 21.45
N GLN A 135 -7.51 8.71 21.07
CA GLN A 135 -8.45 9.80 21.32
C GLN A 135 -9.55 9.84 20.24
N LEU A 136 -10.66 10.53 20.50
CA LEU A 136 -11.78 10.69 19.55
C LEU A 136 -11.36 11.14 18.12
N PRO A 137 -10.40 12.07 17.95
CA PRO A 137 -9.90 12.44 16.63
C PRO A 137 -9.25 11.29 15.85
N SER A 138 -8.81 10.22 16.52
CA SER A 138 -8.24 9.03 15.88
C SER A 138 -9.24 8.32 14.96
N VAL A 139 -10.54 8.58 15.10
CA VAL A 139 -11.57 8.08 14.17
C VAL A 139 -11.37 8.64 12.75
N LEU A 140 -10.78 9.82 12.61
CA LEU A 140 -10.45 10.43 11.30
C LEU A 140 -9.45 9.58 10.50
N VAL A 141 -8.74 8.66 11.13
CA VAL A 141 -7.85 7.69 10.45
C VAL A 141 -8.61 6.88 9.40
N ILE A 142 -9.90 6.58 9.62
CA ILE A 142 -10.73 5.87 8.64
C ILE A 142 -10.89 6.69 7.36
N LEU A 143 -11.07 8.02 7.49
CA LEU A 143 -11.16 8.92 6.34
C LEU A 143 -9.84 8.99 5.59
N LEU A 144 -8.71 9.05 6.31
CA LEU A 144 -7.38 9.03 5.70
C LEU A 144 -7.12 7.74 4.91
N PHE A 145 -7.59 6.59 5.41
CA PHE A 145 -7.48 5.32 4.68
C PHE A 145 -8.35 5.28 3.44
N LEU A 146 -9.56 5.83 3.52
CA LEU A 146 -10.43 5.95 2.37
C LEU A 146 -9.82 6.85 1.30
N GLU A 147 -9.29 8.00 1.70
CA GLU A 147 -8.57 8.92 0.81
C GLU A 147 -7.37 8.23 0.15
N LEU A 148 -6.54 7.53 0.94
CA LEU A 148 -5.40 6.79 0.43
C LEU A 148 -5.82 5.70 -0.56
N PHE A 149 -6.90 4.97 -0.28
CA PHE A 149 -7.43 3.95 -1.18
C PHE A 149 -7.93 4.56 -2.50
N VAL A 150 -8.67 5.67 -2.44
CA VAL A 150 -9.17 6.38 -3.62
C VAL A 150 -8.01 6.94 -4.45
N LEU A 151 -7.03 7.58 -3.80
CA LEU A 151 -5.83 8.10 -4.44
C LEU A 151 -5.04 6.99 -5.14
N SER A 152 -4.77 5.89 -4.43
CA SER A 152 -4.04 4.74 -4.98
C SER A 152 -4.77 4.12 -6.17
N THR A 153 -6.10 4.06 -6.11
CA THR A 153 -6.94 3.57 -7.20
C THR A 153 -6.89 4.50 -8.40
N GLY A 154 -6.98 5.82 -8.20
CA GLY A 154 -6.88 6.82 -9.26
C GLY A 154 -5.53 6.76 -9.98
N VAL A 155 -4.43 6.71 -9.22
CA VAL A 155 -3.08 6.54 -9.75
C VAL A 155 -2.94 5.20 -10.47
N GLY A 156 -3.44 4.10 -9.88
CA GLY A 156 -3.43 2.78 -10.48
C GLY A 156 -4.16 2.72 -11.83
N LEU A 157 -5.30 3.42 -11.96
CA LEU A 157 -6.04 3.52 -13.22
C LEU A 157 -5.21 4.24 -14.29
N ILE A 158 -4.59 5.38 -13.96
CA ILE A 158 -3.73 6.13 -14.87
C ILE A 158 -2.55 5.26 -15.32
N LEU A 159 -1.84 4.65 -14.37
CA LEU A 159 -0.68 3.78 -14.64
C LEU A 159 -1.07 2.58 -15.50
N SER A 160 -2.19 1.92 -15.20
CA SER A 160 -2.67 0.77 -15.98
C SER A 160 -2.96 1.15 -17.45
N SER A 161 -3.48 2.36 -17.67
CA SER A 161 -3.76 2.87 -19.02
C SER A 161 -2.46 3.23 -19.75
N LEU A 162 -1.50 3.86 -19.06
CA LEU A 162 -0.20 4.21 -19.65
C LEU A 162 0.61 2.96 -20.00
N PHE A 163 0.62 1.96 -19.11
CA PHE A 163 1.43 0.75 -19.27
C PHE A 163 1.01 -0.11 -20.47
N VAL A 164 -0.28 -0.07 -20.84
CA VAL A 164 -0.77 -0.73 -22.08
C VAL A 164 -0.03 -0.20 -23.32
N ARG A 165 0.34 1.08 -23.34
CA ARG A 165 1.04 1.71 -24.47
C ARG A 165 2.55 1.79 -24.27
N PHE A 166 3.01 2.03 -23.05
CA PHE A 166 4.41 2.30 -22.72
C PHE A 166 4.87 1.38 -21.59
N ARG A 167 5.63 0.33 -21.91
CA ARG A 167 6.10 -0.64 -20.91
C ARG A 167 7.13 -0.07 -19.94
N ASP A 168 7.87 0.96 -20.36
CA ASP A 168 8.89 1.60 -19.53
C ASP A 168 8.32 2.33 -18.31
N VAL A 169 7.00 2.58 -18.29
CA VAL A 169 6.30 3.17 -17.14
C VAL A 169 6.50 2.34 -15.89
N ALA A 170 6.66 1.01 -15.99
CA ALA A 170 6.98 0.16 -14.83
C ALA A 170 8.31 0.56 -14.17
N HIS A 171 9.37 0.72 -14.96
CA HIS A 171 10.70 1.10 -14.45
C HIS A 171 10.70 2.53 -13.91
N ILE A 172 10.05 3.46 -14.61
CA ILE A 172 9.93 4.85 -14.15
C ILE A 172 9.18 4.90 -12.81
N TRP A 173 8.09 4.14 -12.68
CA TRP A 173 7.30 4.11 -11.45
C TRP A 173 8.08 3.49 -10.29
N GLU A 174 8.86 2.44 -10.53
CA GLU A 174 9.71 1.83 -9.50
C GLU A 174 10.72 2.83 -8.93
N VAL A 175 11.43 3.57 -9.79
CA VAL A 175 12.40 4.59 -9.37
C VAL A 175 11.69 5.75 -8.67
N PHE A 176 10.55 6.19 -9.18
CA PHE A 176 9.74 7.23 -8.57
C PHE A 176 9.30 6.85 -7.15
N MET A 177 8.79 5.64 -6.95
CA MET A 177 8.38 5.14 -5.64
C MET A 177 9.55 5.09 -4.65
N MET A 178 10.74 4.68 -5.12
CA MET A 178 11.94 4.72 -4.28
C MET A 178 12.28 6.16 -3.86
N ALA A 179 12.35 7.09 -4.81
CA ALA A 179 12.67 8.49 -4.51
C ALA A 179 11.63 9.15 -3.58
N ALA A 180 10.35 8.91 -3.84
CA ALA A 180 9.26 9.49 -3.08
C ALA A 180 9.18 8.95 -1.64
N PHE A 181 9.59 7.71 -1.39
CA PHE A 181 9.70 7.16 -0.03
C PHE A 181 10.68 7.97 0.83
N TYR A 182 11.83 8.35 0.27
CA TYR A 182 12.83 9.14 0.97
C TYR A 182 12.51 10.64 1.00
N ALA A 183 11.72 11.13 0.05
CA ALA A 183 11.28 12.53 0.01
C ALA A 183 10.16 12.83 1.01
N THR A 184 9.36 11.83 1.37
CA THR A 184 8.27 11.98 2.34
C THR A 184 8.79 11.82 3.78
N PRO A 185 8.24 12.59 4.74
CA PRO A 185 8.66 12.51 6.14
C PRO A 185 8.08 11.24 6.79
N ILE A 186 8.65 10.09 6.44
CA ILE A 186 8.39 8.78 7.05
C ILE A 186 9.54 8.42 7.99
N LEU A 187 10.77 8.68 7.53
CA LEU A 187 12.00 8.29 8.23
C LEU A 187 12.52 9.37 9.19
N TYR A 188 12.07 10.61 9.02
CA TYR A 188 12.55 11.75 9.78
C TYR A 188 11.40 12.73 10.05
N PRO A 189 11.44 13.45 11.19
CA PRO A 189 10.49 14.52 11.46
C PRO A 189 10.71 15.71 10.53
N LEU A 190 9.62 16.41 10.20
CA LEU A 190 9.63 17.63 9.39
C LEU A 190 10.54 18.73 9.97
N SER A 191 10.78 18.73 11.28
CA SER A 191 11.68 19.68 11.95
C SER A 191 13.14 19.59 11.49
N LEU A 192 13.55 18.46 10.89
CA LEU A 192 14.90 18.31 10.33
C LEU A 192 15.00 18.79 8.87
N VAL A 193 13.87 19.11 8.23
CA VAL A 193 13.85 19.61 6.86
C VAL A 193 14.15 21.12 6.87
N PRO A 194 15.18 21.59 6.15
CA PRO A 194 15.47 23.02 6.07
C PRO A 194 14.26 23.82 5.58
N GLU A 195 13.98 24.98 6.18
CA GLU A 195 12.79 25.80 5.89
C GLU A 195 12.61 26.14 4.40
N ARG A 196 13.69 26.17 3.62
CA ARG A 196 13.69 26.39 2.17
C ARG A 196 12.90 25.33 1.39
N PHE A 197 12.77 24.12 1.93
CA PHE A 197 12.06 22.99 1.33
C PHE A 197 10.77 22.63 2.09
N ALA A 198 10.44 23.34 3.18
CA ALA A 198 9.29 23.05 4.03
C ALA A 198 8.03 23.90 3.70
N LYS A 199 8.05 24.66 2.59
CA LYS A 199 6.93 25.47 2.10
C LYS A 199 6.11 24.73 1.04
#